data_AF-A0A5M9N1H3-F1
#
_entry.id   AF-A0A5M9N1H3-F1
#
_cell.length_a   1.000
_cell.length_b   1.000
_cell.length_c   1.000
_cell.angle_alpha   90.00
_cell.angle_beta   90.00
_cell.angle_gamma   90.00
#
_symmetry.space_group_name_H-M   'P 1'
#
loop_
_entity.id
_entity.type
_entity.pdbx_description
1 polymer ?
#
loop_
_entity_poly.entity_id
_entity_poly.type
_entity_poly.pdbx_seq_one_letter_code
_entity_poly.pdbx_strand_id
1 'polypeptide(L)' 'ISPVLKVTGNKYTFEKMKGNIDFDASGILWGKDTVEQLGEKLLNEVIHVADGKVTKAEALGFNDTAICRVCNYV' A
#
# COMPACT_ATOMS: atom_id res chain seq x y z
N ILE A 1 2.78 5.85 15.36
CA ILE A 1 2.45 4.51 14.80
C ILE A 1 1.22 4.71 13.92
N SER A 2 1.16 4.09 12.74
CA SER A 2 0.10 4.28 11.74
C SER A 2 -0.13 2.95 10.99
N PRO A 3 -1.35 2.65 10.50
CA PRO A 3 -1.57 1.56 9.56
C PRO A 3 -0.72 1.74 8.30
N VAL A 4 -0.32 0.64 7.67
CA VAL A 4 0.48 0.62 6.44
C VAL A 4 -0.30 -0.09 5.34
N LEU A 5 -0.76 0.69 4.36
CA LEU A 5 -1.42 0.20 3.15
C LEU A 5 -0.38 0.05 2.04
N LYS A 6 -0.13 -1.19 1.62
CA LYS A 6 0.88 -1.51 0.59
C LYS A 6 0.24 -1.48 -0.80
N VAL A 7 0.84 -0.71 -1.70
CA VAL A 7 0.41 -0.53 -3.09
C VAL A 7 1.46 -1.09 -4.04
N THR A 8 1.04 -1.68 -5.17
CA THR A 8 1.96 -2.01 -6.26
C THR A 8 1.40 -1.64 -7.62
N GLY A 9 2.25 -1.14 -8.52
CA GLY A 9 1.93 -0.98 -9.94
C GLY A 9 2.29 -2.19 -10.80
N ASN A 10 2.90 -3.24 -10.22
CA ASN A 10 3.35 -4.40 -10.96
C ASN A 10 2.39 -5.58 -10.76
N LYS A 11 1.72 -6.00 -11.84
CA LYS A 11 0.75 -7.09 -11.85
C LYS A 11 1.34 -8.41 -11.34
N TYR A 12 2.56 -8.74 -11.77
CA TYR A 12 3.23 -9.98 -11.37
C TYR A 12 3.58 -9.96 -9.87
N THR A 13 3.96 -8.81 -9.33
CA THR A 13 4.19 -8.63 -7.90
C THR A 13 2.88 -8.81 -7.13
N PHE A 14 1.78 -8.21 -7.59
CA PHE A 14 0.48 -8.37 -6.95
C PHE A 14 0.02 -9.83 -6.91
N GLU A 15 0.14 -10.55 -8.02
CA GLU A 15 -0.25 -11.97 -8.10
C GLU A 15 0.54 -12.85 -7.12
N LYS A 16 1.86 -12.66 -7.04
CA LYS A 16 2.73 -13.45 -6.16
C LYS A 16 2.65 -13.05 -4.69
N MET A 17 2.35 -11.79 -4.41
CA MET A 17 2.37 -11.21 -3.06
C MET A 17 0.99 -10.72 -2.61
N LYS A 18 -0.09 -11.31 -3.13
CA LYS A 18 -1.47 -10.91 -2.83
C LYS A 18 -1.80 -10.94 -1.33
N GLY A 19 -1.14 -11.80 -0.56
CA GLY A 19 -1.26 -11.83 0.90
C GLY A 19 -0.62 -10.64 1.63
N ASN A 20 0.33 -9.96 0.99
CA ASN A 20 1.11 -8.86 1.57
C ASN A 20 0.73 -7.47 1.02
N ILE A 21 0.05 -7.40 -0.13
CA ILE A 21 -0.24 -6.14 -0.84
C ILE A 21 -1.73 -5.86 -0.80
N ASP A 22 -2.11 -4.68 -0.32
CA ASP A 22 -3.51 -4.27 -0.14
C ASP A 22 -4.15 -3.83 -1.47
N PHE A 23 -3.40 -3.11 -2.31
CA PHE A 23 -3.95 -2.45 -3.50
C PHE A 23 -3.12 -2.68 -4.78
N ASP A 24 -3.79 -3.03 -5.88
CA ASP A 24 -3.21 -3.23 -7.22
C ASP A 24 -3.48 -2.01 -8.10
N ALA A 25 -2.42 -1.28 -8.42
CA ALA A 25 -2.43 -0.16 -9.36
C ALA A 25 -1.94 -0.52 -10.76
N SER A 26 -1.69 -1.80 -11.04
CA SER A 26 -1.18 -2.23 -12.35
C SER A 26 -2.17 -2.01 -13.49
N GLY A 27 -3.47 -1.88 -13.20
CA GLY A 27 -4.53 -1.63 -14.18
C GLY A 27 -4.26 -0.42 -15.09
N ILE A 28 -3.56 0.61 -14.59
CA ILE A 28 -3.16 1.80 -15.36
C ILE A 28 -2.22 1.43 -16.51
N LEU A 29 -1.22 0.60 -16.24
CA LEU A 29 -0.19 0.22 -17.21
C LEU A 29 -0.72 -0.73 -18.30
N TRP A 30 -1.79 -1.46 -18.01
CA TRP A 30 -2.43 -2.39 -18.95
C TRP A 30 -3.65 -1.79 -19.66
N GLY A 31 -3.93 -0.48 -19.48
CA GLY A 31 -5.04 0.21 -20.13
C GLY A 31 -6.43 -0.25 -19.66
N LYS A 32 -6.51 -0.90 -18.48
CA LYS A 32 -7.78 -1.39 -17.91
C LYS A 32 -8.49 -0.35 -17.06
N ASP A 33 -7.73 0.55 -16.45
CA ASP A 33 -8.22 1.59 -15.56
C ASP A 33 -7.57 2.93 -15.93
N THR A 34 -8.29 4.02 -15.71
CA THR A 34 -7.72 5.38 -15.79
C THR A 34 -7.06 5.78 -14.47
N VAL A 35 -6.17 6.78 -14.50
CA VAL A 35 -5.51 7.28 -13.29
C VAL A 35 -6.55 7.82 -12.29
N GLU A 36 -7.59 8.49 -12.80
CA GLU A 36 -8.64 9.10 -12.00
C GLU A 36 -9.48 8.04 -11.28
N GLN A 37 -9.96 7.02 -12.00
CA GLN A 37 -10.72 5.92 -11.41
C GLN A 37 -9.92 5.16 -10.35
N LEU A 38 -8.64 4.95 -10.62
CA LEU A 38 -7.77 4.18 -9.74
C LEU A 38 -7.35 5.01 -8.52
N GLY A 39 -7.20 6.33 -8.69
CA GLY A 39 -7.04 7.29 -7.60
C GLY A 39 -8.26 7.33 -6.68
N GLU A 40 -9.48 7.33 -7.22
CA GLU A 40 -10.71 7.28 -6.42
C GLU A 40 -10.82 5.97 -5.63
N LYS A 41 -10.51 4.83 -6.26
CA LYS A 41 -10.47 3.52 -5.58
C LYS A 41 -9.45 3.52 -4.43
N LEU A 42 -8.26 4.10 -4.66
CA LEU A 42 -7.23 4.18 -3.62
C LEU A 42 -7.67 5.08 -2.47
N LEU A 43 -8.29 6.24 -2.77
CA LEU A 43 -8.79 7.15 -1.74
C LEU A 43 -9.86 6.48 -0.87
N ASN A 44 -10.81 5.77 -1.47
CA ASN A 44 -11.83 5.02 -0.73
C ASN A 44 -11.21 3.95 0.16
N GLU A 45 -10.18 3.25 -0.32
CA GLU A 45 -9.46 2.26 0.49
C GLU A 45 -8.74 2.91 1.69
N VAL A 46 -8.15 4.08 1.51
CA VAL A 46 -7.54 4.87 2.60
C VAL A 46 -8.59 5.28 3.64
N ILE A 47 -9.77 5.73 3.20
CA ILE A 47 -10.88 6.08 4.11
C ILE A 47 -11.32 4.85 4.91
N HIS A 48 -11.49 3.70 4.26
CA HIS A 48 -11.85 2.46 4.97
C HIS A 48 -10.81 2.05 6.01
N VAL A 49 -9.52 2.22 5.72
CA VAL A 49 -8.45 1.96 6.69
C VAL A 49 -8.51 2.95 7.85
N ALA A 50 -8.76 4.23 7.57
CA ALA A 50 -8.98 5.24 8.61
C ALA A 50 -10.21 4.94 9.49
N ASP A 51 -11.26 4.33 8.91
CA ASP A 51 -12.46 3.86 9.62
C ASP A 51 -12.26 2.53 10.38
N GLY A 52 -11.04 1.97 10.37
CA GLY A 52 -10.68 0.80 11.18
C GLY A 52 -10.59 -0.52 10.40
N LYS A 53 -10.62 -0.51 9.07
CA LYS A 53 -10.26 -1.68 8.26
C LYS A 53 -8.78 -2.01 8.51
N VAL A 54 -8.52 -3.24 8.98
CA VAL A 54 -7.18 -3.74 9.27
C VAL A 54 -6.42 -3.97 7.95
N THR A 55 -5.22 -3.39 7.81
CA THR A 55 -4.38 -3.64 6.63
C THR A 55 -3.69 -5.00 6.73
N LYS A 56 -3.23 -5.54 5.58
CA LYS A 56 -2.48 -6.80 5.57
C LYS A 56 -1.19 -6.71 6.38
N ALA A 57 -0.54 -5.55 6.42
CA ALA A 57 0.65 -5.35 7.24
C ALA A 57 0.34 -5.53 8.73
N GLU A 58 -0.77 -4.95 9.20
CA GLU A 58 -1.23 -5.09 10.58
C GLU A 58 -1.64 -6.52 10.89
N ALA A 59 -2.43 -7.16 10.01
CA ALA A 59 -2.89 -8.53 10.18
C ALA A 59 -1.74 -9.56 10.24
N LEU A 60 -0.63 -9.29 9.55
CA LEU A 60 0.59 -10.12 9.56
C LEU A 60 1.56 -9.76 10.70
N GLY A 61 1.25 -8.74 11.51
CA GLY A 61 2.06 -8.36 12.66
C GLY A 61 3.32 -7.55 12.33
N PHE A 62 3.37 -6.87 11.17
CA PHE A 62 4.47 -5.97 10.85
C PHE A 62 4.47 -4.74 11.77
N ASN A 63 5.49 -4.65 12.62
CA ASN A 63 5.65 -3.59 13.61
C ASN A 63 7.07 -3.00 13.51
N ASP A 64 7.32 -2.26 12.43
CA ASP A 64 8.62 -1.64 12.21
C ASP A 64 8.66 -0.22 12.81
N THR A 65 9.74 0.10 13.52
CA THR A 65 10.02 1.46 13.99
C THR A 65 11.50 1.73 13.81
N ALA A 66 11.83 2.72 12.99
CA ALA A 66 13.19 3.17 12.78
C ALA A 66 13.33 4.62 13.27
N ILE A 67 14.26 4.86 14.19
CA ILE A 67 14.64 6.22 14.60
C ILE A 67 15.83 6.62 13.74
N CYS A 68 15.62 7.59 12.85
CA CYS A 68 16.74 8.16 12.10
C CYS A 68 17.65 8.91 13.09
N ARG A 69 18.84 8.36 13.36
CA ARG A 69 19.90 9.07 14.07
C ARG A 69 20.73 9.82 13.04
N VAL A 70 20.97 11.10 13.29
CA VAL A 70 21.75 12.05 12.48
C VAL A 70 22.87 11.36 11.70
N CYS A 71 22.83 11.45 10.37
CA CYS A 71 23.96 11.12 9.51
C CYS A 71 24.99 12.26 9.62
N ASN A 72 25.92 12.16 10.57
CA ASN A 72 27.16 12.93 10.49
C ASN A 72 28.03 12.32 9.38
N TYR A 73 27.86 12.81 8.15
CA TYR A 73 28.93 12.75 7.17
C TYR A 73 29.91 13.88 7.52
N VAL A 74 30.99 13.52 8.22
CA VAL A 74 32.22 14.32 8.30
C VAL A 74 33.20 13.83 7.25
#